data_AF-A0A7Y2JD24-F1
#
_entry.id   AF-A0A7Y2JD24-F1
#
_cell.length_a   1.000
_cell.length_b   1.000
_cell.length_c   1.000
_cell.angle_alpha   90.00
_cell.angle_beta   90.00
_cell.angle_gamma   90.00
#
_symmetry.space_group_name_H-M   'P 1'
#
loop_
_entity.id
_entity.type
_entity.pdbx_description
1 polymer ?
#
loop_
_entity_poly.entity_id
_entity_poly.type
_entity_poly.pdbx_seq_one_letter_code
_entity_poly.pdbx_strand_id
1 'polypeptide(L)' 'LPPEFTLTELQRIFEVILAEPIEKKSFRRRMLDAQILEETGNFREGSTRPAKLYRVADINTNYFFTRNIEGPR' A
#
# COMPACT_ATOMS: atom_id res chain seq x y z
N LEU A 1 -0.29 -10.43 -6.14
CA LEU A 1 -0.36 -9.04 -6.63
C LEU A 1 0.34 -8.96 -7.99
N PRO A 2 -0.09 -8.07 -8.89
CA PRO A 2 0.69 -7.72 -10.08
C PRO A 2 2.07 -7.14 -9.69
N PRO A 3 3.06 -7.15 -10.60
CA PRO A 3 4.40 -6.64 -10.33
C PRO A 3 4.43 -5.13 -10.04
N GLU A 4 3.49 -4.37 -10.58
CA GLU A 4 3.27 -2.96 -10.26
C GLU A 4 1.82 -2.75 -9.83
N PHE A 5 1.63 -2.04 -8.71
CA PHE A 5 0.33 -1.80 -8.12
C PHE A 5 0.24 -0.39 -7.54
N THR A 6 -1.00 0.09 -7.40
CA THR A 6 -1.27 1.35 -6.72
C THR A 6 -1.41 1.13 -5.22
N LEU A 7 -1.11 2.16 -4.40
CA LEU A 7 -1.35 2.09 -2.94
C LEU A 7 -2.82 1.79 -2.58
N THR A 8 -3.76 2.14 -3.46
CA THR A 8 -5.18 1.85 -3.24
C THR A 8 -5.49 0.36 -3.43
N GLU A 9 -4.85 -0.30 -4.39
CA GLU A 9 -4.99 -1.75 -4.58
C GLU A 9 -4.37 -2.52 -3.42
N LEU A 10 -3.19 -2.07 -2.97
CA LEU A 10 -2.55 -2.65 -1.79
C LEU A 10 -3.46 -2.50 -0.55
N GLN A 11 -4.01 -1.30 -0.32
CA GLN A 11 -4.95 -1.06 0.78
C GLN A 11 -6.13 -2.04 0.75
N ARG A 12 -6.79 -2.20 -0.40
CA ARG A 12 -7.94 -3.11 -0.54
C ARG A 12 -7.59 -4.56 -0.18
N ILE A 13 -6.41 -5.02 -0.55
CA ILE A 13 -5.97 -6.38 -0.22
C ILE A 13 -5.77 -6.52 1.29
N PHE A 14 -5.14 -5.53 1.94
CA PHE A 14 -5.00 -5.52 3.39
C PHE A 14 -6.36 -5.47 4.10
N GLU A 15 -7.30 -4.67 3.61
CA GLU A 15 -8.67 -4.59 4.16
C GLU A 15 -9.38 -5.95 4.07
N VAL A 16 -9.20 -6.68 2.96
CA VAL A 16 -9.76 -8.03 2.79
C VAL A 16 -9.11 -9.02 3.74
N ILE A 17 -7.78 -8.97 3.91
CA ILE A 17 -7.04 -9.88 4.80
C ILE A 17 -7.38 -9.62 6.27
N LEU A 18 -7.50 -8.34 6.66
CA LEU A 18 -7.81 -7.94 8.03
C LEU A 18 -9.30 -7.98 8.34
N ALA A 19 -10.16 -8.14 7.31
CA ALA A 19 -11.61 -8.02 7.40
C ALA A 19 -12.10 -6.70 8.05
N GLU A 20 -11.28 -5.65 7.98
CA GLU A 20 -11.55 -4.34 8.56
C GLU A 20 -11.20 -3.23 7.55
N PRO A 21 -11.96 -2.12 7.53
CA PRO A 21 -11.62 -0.96 6.71
C PRO A 21 -10.37 -0.26 7.28
N ILE A 22 -9.50 0.26 6.41
CA ILE A 22 -8.28 0.94 6.83
C ILE A 22 -8.33 2.42 6.40
N GLU A 23 -7.92 3.31 7.30
CA GLU A 23 -7.84 4.73 6.98
C GLU A 23 -6.72 4.99 5.95
N LYS A 24 -7.12 5.52 4.79
CA LYS A 24 -6.27 5.67 3.60
C LYS A 24 -5.02 6.51 3.85
N LYS A 25 -5.10 7.61 4.60
CA LYS A 25 -3.96 8.50 4.87
C LYS A 25 -2.94 7.80 5.78
N SER A 26 -3.42 7.13 6.83
CA SER A 26 -2.61 6.35 7.76
C SER A 26 -1.92 5.17 7.08
N PHE A 27 -2.65 4.44 6.23
CA PHE A 27 -2.08 3.34 5.44
C PHE A 27 -0.95 3.84 4.54
N ARG A 28 -1.21 4.89 3.76
CA ARG A 28 -0.20 5.49 2.87
C ARG A 28 1.03 5.94 3.64
N ARG A 29 0.85 6.64 4.76
CA ARG A 29 1.97 7.11 5.59
C ARG A 29 2.80 5.92 6.08
N ARG A 30 2.18 4.90 6.65
CA ARG A 30 2.88 3.70 7.15
C ARG A 30 3.66 2.97 6.06
N MET A 31 3.08 2.80 4.86
CA MET A 31 3.74 2.10 3.75
C MET A 31 4.94 2.87 3.22
N LEU A 32 4.84 4.19 3.13
CA LEU A 32 5.95 5.05 2.70
C LEU A 32 7.04 5.14 3.76
N ASP A 33 6.67 5.29 5.04
CA ASP A 33 7.61 5.34 6.17
C ASP A 33 8.36 4.02 6.35
N ALA A 34 7.75 2.89 6.00
CA ALA A 34 8.37 1.58 6.08
C ALA A 34 9.47 1.35 5.03
N GLN A 35 9.56 2.20 3.99
CA GLN A 35 10.53 2.07 2.89
C GLN A 35 10.55 0.70 2.18
N ILE A 36 9.48 -0.08 2.29
CA ILE A 36 9.34 -1.40 1.64
C ILE A 36 8.81 -1.31 0.20
N LEU A 37 8.36 -0.13 -0.21
CA LEU A 37 7.83 0.15 -1.54
C LEU A 37 8.71 1.17 -2.26
N GLU A 38 8.97 0.91 -3.54
CA GLU A 38 9.65 1.84 -4.45
C GLU A 38 8.66 2.43 -5.46
N GLU A 39 8.77 3.73 -5.72
CA GLU A 39 8.01 4.39 -6.80
C GLU A 39 8.60 3.98 -8.15
N THR A 40 7.76 3.46 -9.06
CA THR A 40 8.25 3.01 -10.37
C THR A 40 8.36 4.15 -11.39
N GLY A 41 7.91 5.35 -11.03
CA GLY A 41 7.79 6.49 -11.95
C GLY A 41 6.61 6.38 -12.92
N ASN A 42 5.97 5.21 -13.00
CA ASN A 42 4.81 4.96 -13.83
C ASN A 42 3.52 5.40 -13.13
N PHE A 43 2.51 5.65 -13.94
CA PHE A 43 1.18 5.99 -13.48
C PHE A 43 0.16 5.07 -14.14
N ARG A 44 -0.81 4.61 -13.36
CA ARG A 44 -2.00 3.93 -13.89
C ARG A 44 -3.08 4.96 -14.13
N GLU A 45 -3.56 5.05 -15.35
CA GLU A 45 -4.74 5.85 -15.68
C GLU A 45 -5.94 5.32 -14.88
N GLY A 46 -6.65 6.25 -14.25
CA GLY A 46 -7.85 5.98 -13.48
C GLY A 46 -8.89 7.06 -13.73
N SER A 47 -10.13 6.80 -13.35
CA SER A 47 -11.31 7.60 -13.73
C SER A 47 -11.32 9.08 -13.31
N THR A 48 -10.35 9.56 -12.52
CA THR A 48 -10.35 10.96 -12.04
C THR A 48 -8.95 11.53 -11.90
N ARG A 49 -7.96 10.72 -11.50
CA ARG A 49 -6.55 11.12 -11.46
C ARG A 49 -5.64 9.91 -11.68
N PRO A 50 -4.52 10.08 -12.41
CA PRO A 50 -3.51 9.03 -12.53
C PRO A 50 -2.99 8.64 -11.14
N ALA A 51 -2.94 7.34 -10.87
CA ALA A 51 -2.43 6.80 -9.62
C ALA A 51 -0.98 6.35 -9.82
N LYS A 52 -0.09 6.80 -8.94
CA LYS A 52 1.30 6.34 -8.91
C LYS A 52 1.37 4.83 -8.73
N LEU A 53 2.24 4.19 -9.49
CA LEU A 53 2.57 2.78 -9.37
C LEU A 53 3.78 2.58 -8.46
N TYR A 54 3.70 1.51 -7.68
CA TYR A 54 4.68 1.08 -6.72
C TYR A 54 5.01 -0.39 -6.96
N ARG A 55 6.24 -0.76 -6.60
CA ARG A 55 6.71 -2.14 -6.55
C ARG A 55 7.27 -2.42 -5.15
N VAL A 56 7.28 -3.69 -4.75
CA VAL A 56 7.98 -4.12 -3.54
C VAL A 56 9.48 -4.02 -3.79
N ALA A 57 10.19 -3.25 -2.96
CA ALA A 57 11.62 -3.02 -3.12
C ALA A 57 12.45 -4.29 -2.86
N ASP A 58 12.04 -5.07 -1.86
CA ASP A 58 12.65 -6.37 -1.58
C ASP A 58 11.60 -7.36 -1.07
N ILE A 59 11.41 -8.44 -1.82
CA ILE A 59 10.44 -9.50 -1.51
C ILE A 59 10.91 -10.44 -0.40
N ASN A 60 12.22 -10.47 -0.08
CA ASN A 60 12.78 -11.30 0.98
C ASN A 60 12.80 -10.58 2.33
N THR A 61 12.47 -9.29 2.37
CA THR A 61 12.44 -8.52 3.60
C THR A 61 11.15 -8.80 4.36
N ASN A 62 11.25 -9.56 5.46
CA ASN A 62 10.18 -9.68 6.44
C ASN A 62 10.10 -8.40 7.29
N TYR A 63 9.27 -7.45 6.85
CA TYR A 63 9.02 -6.22 7.59
C TYR A 63 7.85 -6.40 8.56
N PHE A 64 8.12 -6.20 9.85
CA PHE A 64 7.10 -6.19 10.90
C PHE A 64 6.79 -4.75 11.31
N PHE A 65 5.52 -4.34 11.23
CA PHE A 65 5.09 -3.05 11.75
C PHE A 65 5.11 -3.07 13.28
N THR A 66 5.72 -2.05 13.89
CA THR A 66 5.79 -1.90 15.36
C THR A 66 4.43 -1.64 16.02
N ARG A 67 3.41 -1.27 15.23
CA ARG A 67 2.02 -1.14 15.65
C ARG A 67 1.11 -1.84 14.65
N ASN A 68 0.11 -2.54 15.13
CA ASN A 68 -0.91 -3.15 14.28
C ASN A 68 -1.58 -2.10 13.37
N ILE A 69 -1.93 -2.54 12.17
CA ILE A 69 -2.79 -1.78 11.27
C ILE A 69 -4.21 -2.02 11.79
N GLU A 70 -4.67 -1.12 12.65
CA GLU A 70 -6.04 -1.14 13.18
C GLU A 70 -6.94 -0.30 12.26
N GLY A 71 -8.20 -0.70 12.13
CA GLY A 71 -9.23 0.12 11.47
C GLY A 71 -9.49 1.45 12.18
N PRO A 72 -10.28 2.35 11.56
CA PRO A 72 -10.69 3.58 12.23
C PRO A 72 -11.44 3.23 13.53
N ARG A 73 -10.96 3.78 14.66
CA ARG A 73 -11.67 3.74 15.93
C ARG A 73 -12.93 4.60 15.90
#